data_AF-A0A378LAX2-F1
#
_entry.id   AF-A0A378LAX2-F1
#
_cell.length_a   1.000
_cell.length_b   1.000
_cell.length_c   1.000
_cell.angle_alpha   90.00
_cell.angle_beta   90.00
_cell.angle_gamma   90.00
#
_symmetry.space_group_name_H-M   'P 1'
#
loop_
_entity.id
_entity.type
_entity.pdbx_description
1 polymer ?
#
loop_
_entity_poly.entity_id
_entity_poly.type
_entity_poly.pdbx_seq_one_letter_code
_entity_poly.pdbx_strand_id
1 'polypeptide(L)'
;MCLGLVLSSNLLIANPVLQLNSNNLISCMSMNEVKPIGKQINELLEQEFCEQPVDPKKFVSISQNVLQKIMTESFLEVTPPPNWQQLTDDIIKNCLKDNDLCKKEKRKEFEACIQLRIPLILLQFGPWLAENCSQLNKSLIQNWPNKKAILIKIINENKVQNNAYLS
;
A
#
# COMPACT_ATOMS: atom_id res chain seq x y z
N MET A 1 -25.42 -0.20 64.35
CA MET A 1 -25.30 1.28 64.30
C MET A 1 -23.96 1.57 63.64
N CYS A 2 -23.88 1.73 62.32
CA CYS A 2 -24.26 2.90 61.52
C CYS A 2 -23.45 4.16 61.86
N LEU A 3 -23.06 4.87 60.80
CA LEU A 3 -22.35 6.16 60.69
C LEU A 3 -20.81 6.06 60.67
N GLY A 4 -20.09 6.54 59.66
CA GLY A 4 -20.47 7.34 58.50
C GLY A 4 -19.31 8.24 58.09
N LEU A 5 -19.19 8.45 56.77
CA LEU A 5 -18.43 9.49 56.03
C LEU A 5 -16.92 9.20 55.83
N VAL A 6 -16.39 8.86 54.65
CA VAL A 6 -16.50 9.38 53.26
C VAL A 6 -15.52 10.55 52.98
N LEU A 7 -14.66 10.32 51.97
CA LEU A 7 -13.94 11.24 51.05
C LEU A 7 -12.64 11.94 51.49
N SER A 8 -11.53 11.48 50.90
CA SER A 8 -10.66 12.27 50.00
C SER A 8 -9.66 11.33 49.31
N SER A 9 -10.02 10.71 48.18
CA SER A 9 -9.75 11.21 46.83
C SER A 9 -8.27 11.44 46.53
N ASN A 10 -7.57 10.37 46.12
CA ASN A 10 -6.51 10.41 45.11
C ASN A 10 -6.59 9.10 44.31
N LEU A 11 -7.75 8.85 43.72
CA LEU A 11 -7.84 7.91 42.62
C LEU A 11 -7.19 8.60 41.42
N LEU A 12 -6.10 8.02 40.95
CA LEU A 12 -5.45 8.35 39.68
C LEU A 12 -6.48 8.22 38.55
N ILE A 13 -7.22 9.29 38.30
CA ILE A 13 -7.95 9.48 37.05
C ILE A 13 -6.96 10.14 36.10
N ALA A 14 -6.02 9.36 35.60
CA ALA A 14 -5.53 9.62 34.25
C ALA A 14 -6.71 9.26 33.34
N ASN A 15 -7.55 10.26 33.08
CA ASN A 15 -8.42 10.23 31.93
C ASN A 15 -7.50 10.47 30.72
N PRO A 16 -7.17 9.49 29.87
CA PRO A 16 -7.11 9.84 28.47
C PRO A 16 -8.58 10.11 28.12
N VAL A 17 -9.01 11.37 28.22
CA VAL A 17 -10.13 11.80 27.40
C VAL A 17 -9.59 11.72 25.98
N LEU A 18 -9.59 10.52 25.41
CA LEU A 18 -9.75 10.36 23.98
C LEU A 18 -11.12 10.97 23.71
N GLN A 19 -11.13 12.28 23.45
CA GLN A 19 -12.20 12.94 22.73
C GLN A 19 -12.18 12.37 21.31
N LEU A 20 -12.57 11.10 21.19
CA LEU A 20 -13.03 10.54 19.94
C LEU A 20 -14.39 11.19 19.73
N ASN A 21 -14.39 12.38 19.13
CA ASN A 21 -15.59 13.03 18.63
C ASN A 21 -16.29 12.04 17.70
N SER A 22 -17.26 11.32 18.24
CA SER A 22 -18.01 10.23 17.60
C SER A 22 -18.97 10.72 16.50
N ASN A 23 -18.82 11.95 16.02
CA ASN A 23 -19.66 12.55 15.00
C ASN A 23 -18.93 12.80 13.67
N ASN A 24 -17.65 12.44 13.56
CA ASN A 24 -16.94 12.30 12.31
C ASN A 24 -15.96 11.12 12.45
N LEU A 25 -16.50 9.89 12.46
CA LEU A 25 -15.69 8.73 12.12
C LEU A 25 -15.21 8.97 10.69
N ILE A 26 -14.00 9.52 10.59
CA ILE A 26 -13.30 9.68 9.34
C ILE A 26 -13.27 8.30 8.70
N SER A 27 -14.09 8.11 7.66
CA SER A 27 -14.28 6.81 7.04
C SER A 27 -12.97 6.42 6.37
N CYS A 28 -12.21 5.60 7.07
CA CYS A 28 -11.12 4.85 6.49
C CYS A 28 -11.68 3.96 5.36
N MET A 29 -10.83 3.55 4.43
CA MET A 29 -11.20 2.84 3.21
C MET A 29 -12.10 1.63 3.51
N SER A 30 -13.24 1.51 2.83
CA SER A 30 -14.09 0.32 2.94
C SER A 30 -13.54 -0.81 2.09
N MET A 31 -13.57 -2.05 2.60
CA MET A 31 -13.17 -3.22 1.82
C MET A 31 -14.01 -3.40 0.54
N ASN A 32 -15.25 -2.92 0.56
CA ASN A 32 -16.13 -2.92 -0.62
C ASN A 32 -15.62 -1.98 -1.73
N GLU A 33 -14.92 -0.91 -1.37
CA GLU A 33 -14.34 0.06 -2.32
C GLU A 33 -12.93 -0.36 -2.77
N VAL A 34 -12.14 -0.93 -1.86
CA VAL A 34 -10.76 -1.37 -2.15
C VAL A 34 -10.74 -2.60 -3.05
N LYS A 35 -11.65 -3.56 -2.83
CA LYS A 35 -11.69 -4.82 -3.60
C LYS A 35 -11.80 -4.64 -5.12
N PRO A 36 -12.73 -3.84 -5.66
CA PRO A 36 -12.80 -3.61 -7.11
C PRO A 36 -11.57 -2.88 -7.66
N ILE A 37 -10.95 -1.97 -6.89
CA ILE A 37 -9.71 -1.30 -7.28
C ILE A 37 -8.55 -2.31 -7.37
N GLY A 38 -8.41 -3.17 -6.35
CA GLY A 38 -7.41 -4.23 -6.35
C GLY A 38 -7.54 -5.17 -7.55
N LYS A 39 -8.78 -5.52 -7.93
CA LYS A 39 -9.05 -6.29 -9.15
C LYS A 39 -8.57 -5.56 -10.41
N GLN A 40 -8.88 -4.27 -10.54
CA GLN A 40 -8.44 -3.47 -11.70
C GLN A 40 -6.92 -3.30 -11.76
N ILE A 41 -6.23 -3.19 -10.62
CA ILE A 41 -4.77 -3.16 -10.57
C ILE A 41 -4.22 -4.50 -11.06
N ASN A 42 -4.76 -5.62 -10.59
CA ASN A 42 -4.31 -6.95 -11.04
C ASN A 42 -4.50 -7.14 -12.55
N GLU A 43 -5.68 -6.79 -13.08
CA GLU A 43 -5.97 -6.83 -14.52
C GLU A 43 -5.01 -5.94 -15.32
N LEU A 44 -4.73 -4.72 -14.82
CA LEU A 44 -3.78 -3.82 -15.46
C LEU A 44 -2.38 -4.45 -15.49
N LEU A 45 -1.90 -4.98 -14.36
CA LEU A 45 -0.57 -5.58 -14.32
C LEU A 45 -0.47 -6.83 -15.20
N GLU A 46 -1.53 -7.64 -15.29
CA GLU A 46 -1.59 -8.81 -16.18
C GLU A 46 -1.55 -8.38 -17.66
N GLN A 47 -2.37 -7.42 -18.05
CA GLN A 47 -2.36 -6.87 -19.41
C GLN A 47 -0.99 -6.27 -19.77
N GLU A 48 -0.42 -5.48 -18.87
CA GLU A 48 0.80 -4.74 -19.14
C GLU A 48 2.06 -5.63 -19.09
N PHE A 49 2.14 -6.63 -18.21
CA PHE A 49 3.38 -7.40 -18.05
C PHE A 49 3.33 -8.81 -18.63
N CYS A 50 2.13 -9.36 -18.88
CA CYS A 50 1.97 -10.74 -19.31
C CYS A 50 1.42 -10.90 -20.72
N GLU A 51 0.42 -10.11 -21.09
CA GLU A 51 -0.11 -10.14 -22.45
C GLU A 51 0.78 -9.38 -23.43
N GLN A 52 1.38 -8.28 -22.97
CA GLN A 52 2.45 -7.59 -23.68
C GLN A 52 3.80 -8.12 -23.21
N PRO A 53 4.61 -8.77 -24.07
CA PRO A 53 5.84 -9.40 -23.64
C PRO A 53 6.85 -8.36 -23.15
N VAL A 54 7.02 -8.31 -21.83
CA VAL A 54 8.13 -7.63 -21.15
C VAL A 54 9.16 -8.70 -20.81
N ASP A 55 10.44 -8.45 -21.09
CA ASP A 55 11.52 -9.35 -20.64
C ASP A 55 11.42 -9.51 -19.11
N PRO A 56 11.26 -10.73 -18.57
CA PRO A 56 11.20 -10.96 -17.12
C PRO A 56 12.37 -10.33 -16.35
N LYS A 57 13.55 -10.20 -16.97
CA LYS A 57 14.71 -9.52 -16.38
C LYS A 57 14.51 -8.01 -16.20
N LYS A 58 13.63 -7.40 -16.99
CA LYS A 58 13.25 -5.99 -16.90
C LYS A 58 12.11 -5.74 -15.91
N PHE A 59 11.36 -6.76 -15.53
CA PHE A 59 10.22 -6.64 -14.62
C PHE A 59 10.59 -5.96 -13.30
N VAL A 60 11.72 -6.37 -12.70
CA VAL A 60 12.23 -5.79 -11.45
C VAL A 60 12.55 -4.30 -11.62
N SER A 61 13.31 -3.93 -12.64
CA SER A 61 13.67 -2.53 -12.93
C SER A 61 12.42 -1.68 -13.19
N ILE A 62 11.49 -2.16 -14.00
CA ILE A 62 10.23 -1.45 -14.27
C ILE A 62 9.44 -1.28 -12.98
N SER A 63 9.33 -2.33 -12.16
CA SER A 63 8.59 -2.26 -10.88
C SER A 63 9.20 -1.24 -9.93
N GLN A 64 10.53 -1.22 -9.79
CA GLN A 64 11.22 -0.24 -8.94
C GLN A 64 11.00 1.19 -9.44
N ASN A 65 11.10 1.44 -10.75
CA ASN A 65 10.89 2.77 -11.30
C ASN A 65 9.43 3.24 -11.19
N VAL A 66 8.47 2.32 -11.37
CA VAL A 66 7.04 2.61 -11.17
C VAL A 66 6.80 2.96 -9.70
N LEU A 67 7.33 2.16 -8.77
CA LEU A 67 7.20 2.38 -7.33
C LEU A 67 7.79 3.73 -6.91
N GLN A 68 8.95 4.11 -7.42
CA GLN A 68 9.54 5.43 -7.17
C GLN A 68 8.67 6.60 -7.66
N LYS A 69 7.89 6.42 -8.72
CA LYS A 69 6.98 7.46 -9.24
C LYS A 69 5.66 7.54 -8.46
N ILE A 70 5.18 6.43 -7.90
CA ILE A 70 3.91 6.40 -7.14
C ILE A 70 4.07 6.54 -5.63
N MET A 71 5.24 6.21 -5.07
CA MET A 71 5.55 6.39 -3.64
C MET A 71 6.11 7.79 -3.39
N THR A 72 5.35 8.80 -3.79
CA THR A 72 5.70 10.22 -3.67
C THR A 72 4.55 10.99 -3.03
N GLU A 73 4.87 12.13 -2.40
CA GLU A 73 3.84 13.00 -1.82
C GLU A 73 2.88 13.55 -2.88
N SER A 74 3.35 13.80 -4.10
CA SER A 74 2.49 14.26 -5.19
C SER A 74 1.50 13.20 -5.66
N PHE A 75 1.87 11.91 -5.63
CA PHE A 75 0.98 10.82 -6.02
C PHE A 75 0.08 10.36 -4.86
N LEU A 76 0.59 10.26 -3.63
CA LEU A 76 -0.17 9.79 -2.47
C LEU A 76 -0.96 10.90 -1.75
N GLU A 77 -0.59 12.16 -1.99
CA GLU A 77 -1.08 13.35 -1.26
C GLU A 77 -0.78 13.32 0.24
N VAL A 78 0.16 12.47 0.64
CA VAL A 78 0.75 12.35 1.98
C VAL A 78 2.21 11.96 1.85
N THR A 79 3.02 12.29 2.84
CA THR A 79 4.42 11.83 2.88
C THR A 79 4.46 10.29 2.88
N PRO A 80 5.24 9.65 1.99
CA PRO A 80 5.40 8.20 1.95
C PRO A 80 5.88 7.63 3.29
N PRO A 81 5.55 6.36 3.63
CA PRO A 81 5.99 5.77 4.89
C PRO A 81 7.52 5.66 4.93
N PRO A 82 8.15 5.83 6.10
CA PRO A 82 9.58 5.65 6.24
C PRO A 82 10.00 4.23 5.82
N ASN A 83 11.19 4.11 5.25
CA ASN A 83 11.79 2.83 4.82
C ASN A 83 10.96 2.04 3.79
N TRP A 84 10.00 2.68 3.09
CA TRP A 84 9.15 1.98 2.11
C TRP A 84 9.98 1.29 1.02
N GLN A 85 11.06 1.94 0.59
CA GLN A 85 11.94 1.45 -0.44
C GLN A 85 12.71 0.21 0.04
N GLN A 86 13.25 0.23 1.26
CA GLN A 86 13.96 -0.91 1.83
C GLN A 86 13.06 -2.16 1.91
N LEU A 87 11.83 -2.01 2.41
CA LEU A 87 10.89 -3.14 2.49
C LEU A 87 10.53 -3.68 1.10
N THR A 88 10.36 -2.78 0.14
CA THR A 88 10.09 -3.14 -1.25
C THR A 88 11.26 -3.91 -1.86
N ASP A 89 12.49 -3.42 -1.69
CA ASP A 89 13.70 -4.07 -2.20
C ASP A 89 13.90 -5.45 -1.54
N ASP A 90 13.61 -5.58 -0.25
CA ASP A 90 13.63 -6.86 0.45
C ASP A 90 12.57 -7.83 -0.09
N ILE A 91 11.36 -7.36 -0.41
CA ILE A 91 10.32 -8.17 -1.06
C ILE A 91 10.78 -8.62 -2.44
N ILE A 92 11.29 -7.71 -3.27
CA ILE A 92 11.75 -8.01 -4.63
C ILE A 92 12.86 -9.05 -4.58
N LYS A 93 13.88 -8.82 -3.77
CA LYS A 93 15.05 -9.71 -3.64
C LYS A 93 14.68 -11.10 -3.15
N ASN A 94 13.70 -11.20 -2.23
CA ASN A 94 13.41 -12.47 -1.56
C ASN A 94 12.23 -13.24 -2.17
N CYS A 95 11.27 -12.56 -2.78
CA CYS A 95 10.04 -13.16 -3.30
C CYS A 95 9.94 -13.19 -4.83
N LEU A 96 10.67 -12.32 -5.53
CA LEU A 96 10.53 -12.11 -6.97
C LEU A 96 11.69 -12.65 -7.81
N LYS A 97 12.64 -13.39 -7.20
CA LYS A 97 13.89 -13.94 -7.79
C LYS A 97 13.74 -14.48 -9.23
N ASP A 98 13.87 -13.60 -10.22
CA ASP A 98 13.67 -13.83 -11.67
C ASP A 98 12.40 -14.63 -12.02
N ASN A 99 11.38 -14.53 -11.17
CA ASN A 99 10.15 -15.30 -11.32
C ASN A 99 9.24 -14.62 -12.35
N ASP A 100 8.87 -15.37 -13.37
CA ASP A 100 7.85 -14.98 -14.33
C ASP A 100 6.46 -15.01 -13.68
N LEU A 101 6.03 -13.86 -13.13
CA LEU A 101 4.71 -13.70 -12.49
C LEU A 101 3.52 -13.90 -13.45
N CYS A 102 3.77 -14.10 -14.75
CA CYS A 102 2.73 -14.44 -15.71
C CYS A 102 2.32 -15.92 -15.62
N LYS A 103 3.16 -16.76 -14.99
CA LYS A 103 2.84 -18.15 -14.69
C LYS A 103 2.12 -18.27 -13.36
N LYS A 104 1.03 -19.05 -13.34
CA LYS A 104 0.19 -19.26 -12.17
C LYS A 104 0.96 -19.85 -10.98
N GLU A 105 1.88 -20.77 -11.25
CA GLU A 105 2.72 -21.43 -10.25
C GLU A 105 3.65 -20.41 -9.58
N LYS A 106 4.24 -19.51 -10.37
CA LYS A 106 5.11 -18.44 -9.89
C LYS A 106 4.35 -17.38 -9.10
N ARG A 107 3.10 -17.07 -9.47
CA ARG A 107 2.22 -16.23 -8.65
C ARG A 107 1.96 -16.85 -7.28
N LYS A 108 1.72 -18.16 -7.21
CA LYS A 108 1.52 -18.86 -5.92
C LYS A 108 2.78 -18.87 -5.06
N GLU A 109 3.95 -19.09 -5.66
CA GLU A 109 5.25 -18.99 -4.95
C GLU A 109 5.47 -17.59 -4.38
N PHE A 110 5.19 -16.56 -5.18
CA PHE A 110 5.26 -15.16 -4.75
C PHE A 110 4.27 -14.87 -3.62
N GLU A 111 3.00 -15.27 -3.78
CA GLU A 111 1.96 -15.08 -2.76
C GLU A 111 2.36 -15.72 -1.43
N ALA A 112 2.80 -16.99 -1.45
CA ALA A 112 3.26 -17.68 -0.26
C ALA A 112 4.45 -16.95 0.41
N CYS A 113 5.38 -16.41 -0.40
CA CYS A 113 6.50 -15.62 0.12
C CYS A 113 6.05 -14.30 0.78
N ILE A 114 5.08 -13.61 0.20
CA ILE A 114 4.51 -12.37 0.75
C ILE A 114 3.70 -12.64 2.01
N GLN A 115 2.89 -13.70 2.04
CA GLN A 115 2.06 -14.06 3.20
C GLN A 115 2.89 -14.16 4.48
N LEU A 116 4.10 -14.73 4.40
CA LEU A 116 5.05 -14.82 5.52
C LEU A 116 5.58 -13.45 5.99
N ARG A 117 5.48 -12.41 5.16
CA ARG A 117 5.97 -11.04 5.42
C ARG A 117 4.87 -10.07 5.83
N ILE A 118 3.60 -10.44 5.69
CA ILE A 118 2.45 -9.60 6.07
C ILE A 118 2.59 -9.05 7.50
N PRO A 119 2.96 -9.83 8.53
CA PRO A 119 3.10 -9.28 9.88
C PRO A 119 4.13 -8.15 9.97
N LEU A 120 5.27 -8.28 9.28
CA LEU A 120 6.30 -7.24 9.23
C LEU A 120 5.81 -5.99 8.49
N ILE A 121 5.14 -6.18 7.35
CA ILE A 121 4.55 -5.08 6.57
C ILE A 121 3.53 -4.32 7.42
N LEU A 122 2.66 -5.03 8.14
CA LEU A 122 1.67 -4.42 9.02
C LEU A 122 2.31 -3.71 10.21
N LEU A 123 3.38 -4.27 10.79
CA LEU A 123 4.11 -3.61 11.88
C LEU A 123 4.75 -2.29 11.42
N GLN A 124 5.30 -2.27 10.20
CA GLN A 124 6.00 -1.10 9.68
C GLN A 124 5.05 -0.03 9.10
N PHE A 125 4.01 -0.43 8.36
CA PHE A 125 3.14 0.50 7.66
C PHE A 125 1.75 0.65 8.25
N GLY A 126 1.34 -0.24 9.16
CA GLY A 126 0.04 -0.17 9.82
C GLY A 126 -0.21 1.17 10.51
N PRO A 127 0.72 1.67 11.35
CA PRO A 127 0.58 3.00 11.96
C PRO A 127 0.44 4.12 10.93
N TRP A 128 1.31 4.15 9.92
CA TRP A 128 1.25 5.16 8.85
C TRP A 128 -0.07 5.10 8.06
N LEU A 129 -0.57 3.90 7.75
CA LEU A 129 -1.86 3.72 7.09
C LEU A 129 -3.01 4.23 7.96
N ALA A 130 -2.98 3.94 9.27
CA ALA A 130 -4.01 4.40 10.21
C ALA A 130 -4.01 5.93 10.33
N GLU A 131 -2.85 6.54 10.46
CA GLU A 131 -2.67 8.00 10.56
C GLU A 131 -3.13 8.73 9.29
N ASN A 132 -2.86 8.15 8.12
CA ASN A 132 -3.12 8.80 6.82
C ASN A 132 -4.41 8.30 6.13
N CYS A 133 -5.18 7.42 6.76
CA CYS A 133 -6.23 6.66 6.06
C CYS A 133 -7.27 7.54 5.37
N SER A 134 -7.68 8.65 6.01
CA SER A 134 -8.62 9.61 5.42
C SER A 134 -8.14 10.15 4.08
N GLN A 135 -6.89 10.60 4.07
CA GLN A 135 -6.31 11.29 2.95
C GLN A 135 -6.00 10.30 1.83
N LEU A 136 -5.53 9.11 2.20
CA LEU A 136 -5.35 7.99 1.27
C LEU A 136 -6.68 7.54 0.66
N ASN A 137 -7.78 7.49 1.43
CA ASN A 137 -9.11 7.17 0.90
C ASN A 137 -9.54 8.19 -0.16
N LYS A 138 -9.42 9.49 0.15
CA LYS A 138 -9.73 10.57 -0.80
C LYS A 138 -8.83 10.51 -2.04
N SER A 139 -7.54 10.34 -1.86
CA SER A 139 -6.55 10.40 -2.94
C SER A 139 -6.56 9.16 -3.83
N LEU A 140 -6.62 7.95 -3.26
CA LEU A 140 -6.44 6.70 -4.01
C LEU A 140 -7.75 6.01 -4.36
N ILE A 141 -8.75 6.06 -3.48
CA ILE A 141 -10.01 5.33 -3.66
C ILE A 141 -11.05 6.20 -4.36
N GLN A 142 -11.36 7.36 -3.79
CA GLN A 142 -12.38 8.26 -4.35
C GLN A 142 -11.94 8.87 -5.68
N ASN A 143 -10.63 9.12 -5.84
CA ASN A 143 -10.04 9.63 -7.08
C ASN A 143 -9.39 8.52 -7.95
N TRP A 144 -9.80 7.26 -7.76
CA TRP A 144 -9.22 6.11 -8.46
C TRP A 144 -9.18 6.26 -10.00
N PRO A 145 -10.22 6.75 -10.70
CA PRO A 145 -10.17 6.89 -12.16
C PRO A 145 -8.99 7.74 -12.65
N ASN A 146 -8.69 8.84 -11.95
CA ASN A 146 -7.56 9.69 -12.27
C ASN A 146 -6.22 9.03 -11.90
N LYS A 147 -6.11 8.44 -10.70
CA LYS A 147 -4.89 7.74 -10.27
C LYS A 147 -4.56 6.56 -11.17
N LYS A 148 -5.57 5.83 -11.65
CA LYS A 148 -5.43 4.75 -12.64
C LYS A 148 -4.85 5.27 -13.95
N ALA A 149 -5.35 6.39 -14.48
CA ALA A 149 -4.82 6.97 -15.72
C ALA A 149 -3.35 7.39 -15.57
N ILE A 150 -3.00 7.99 -14.43
CA ILE A 150 -1.61 8.35 -14.10
C ILE A 150 -0.74 7.10 -13.99
N LEU A 151 -1.21 6.04 -13.31
CA LEU A 151 -0.49 4.77 -13.18
C LEU A 151 -0.22 4.12 -14.55
N ILE A 152 -1.22 4.07 -15.44
CA ILE A 152 -1.07 3.57 -16.80
C ILE A 152 0.01 4.36 -17.56
N LYS A 153 -0.03 5.70 -17.48
CA LYS A 153 0.99 6.56 -18.09
C LYS A 153 2.40 6.24 -17.55
N ILE A 154 2.54 6.12 -16.23
CA ILE A 154 3.81 5.79 -15.57
C ILE A 154 4.36 4.44 -16.04
N ILE A 155 3.50 3.41 -16.15
CA ILE A 155 3.91 2.07 -16.62
C ILE A 155 4.38 2.15 -18.07
N ASN A 156 3.59 2.77 -18.95
CA ASN A 156 3.91 2.89 -20.37
C ASN A 156 5.21 3.65 -20.64
N GLU A 157 5.42 4.78 -19.96
CA GLU A 157 6.68 5.54 -20.05
C GLU A 157 7.89 4.68 -19.67
N ASN A 158 7.78 3.89 -18.60
CA ASN A 158 8.87 3.05 -18.12
C ASN A 158 9.16 1.88 -19.06
N LYS A 159 8.13 1.30 -19.70
CA LYS A 159 8.32 0.29 -20.74
C LYS A 159 9.06 0.86 -21.95
N VAL A 160 8.65 2.03 -22.44
CA VAL A 160 9.29 2.69 -23.58
C VAL A 160 10.75 3.02 -23.26
N GLN A 161 11.03 3.60 -22.10
CA GLN A 161 12.39 3.91 -21.67
C GLN A 161 13.27 2.65 -21.60
N ASN A 162 12.78 1.57 -20.98
CA ASN A 162 13.52 0.31 -20.90
C ASN A 162 13.68 -0.42 -22.25
N ASN A 163 12.91 -0.05 -23.28
CA ASN A 163 13.08 -0.54 -24.63
C ASN A 163 14.03 0.33 -25.48
N ALA A 164 14.09 1.64 -25.21
CA ALA A 164 14.96 2.59 -25.91
C ALA A 164 16.45 2.48 -25.53
N TYR A 165 16.79 1.96 -24.34
CA TYR A 165 18.19 1.75 -23.93
C TYR A 165 18.92 0.60 -24.67
N LEU A 166 18.28 -0.05 -25.65
CA LEU A 166 18.83 -1.18 -26.41
C LEU A 166 18.62 -1.06 -27.94
N SER A 167 18.18 0.11 -28.43
CA SER A 167 18.12 0.44 -29.86
C SER A 167 19.28 1.35 -30.25
#